data_AF-A0A5K0W547-F1
#
_entry.id   AF-A0A5K0W547-F1
#
_cell.length_a   1.000
_cell.length_b   1.000
_cell.length_c   1.000
_cell.angle_alpha   90.00
_cell.angle_beta   90.00
_cell.angle_gamma   90.00
#
_symmetry.space_group_name_H-M   'P 1'
#
loop_
_entity.id
_entity.type
_entity.pdbx_description
1 polymer ?
#
loop_
_entity_poly.entity_id
_entity_poly.type
_entity_poly.pdbx_seq_one_letter_code
_entity_poly.pdbx_strand_id
1 'polypeptide(L)'
;DLYGADVRKIICAGIPPLGCTPRLLWERYNSSGGISSSLMEGACVDDVNKQVLEFNVLLSSEIAKLQDELPGSKILFCDVYQGIMNIIREPRRF
;
A
#
# COMPACT_ATOMS: atom_id res chain seq x y z
N ASP A 1 -6.95 -18.66 15.42
CA ASP A 1 -6.66 -17.38 14.74
C ASP A 1 -6.44 -16.29 15.79
N LEU A 2 -6.22 -15.03 15.39
CA LEU A 2 -6.03 -13.91 16.34
C LEU A 2 -7.25 -13.68 17.23
N TYR A 3 -8.46 -13.79 16.68
CA TYR A 3 -9.70 -13.61 17.42
C TYR A 3 -9.90 -14.68 18.50
N GLY A 4 -9.63 -15.95 18.19
CA GLY A 4 -9.64 -17.06 19.15
C GLY A 4 -8.56 -16.96 20.23
N ALA A 5 -7.49 -16.18 19.98
CA ALA A 5 -6.46 -15.85 20.97
C ALA A 5 -6.79 -14.58 21.79
N ASP A 6 -8.05 -14.14 21.81
CA ASP A 6 -8.54 -12.96 22.52
C ASP A 6 -7.95 -11.62 22.04
N VAL A 7 -7.39 -11.57 20.82
CA VAL A 7 -7.04 -10.29 20.19
C VAL A 7 -8.33 -9.58 19.79
N ARG A 8 -8.50 -8.36 20.31
CA ARG A 8 -9.68 -7.51 20.05
C ARG A 8 -9.36 -6.21 19.34
N LYS A 9 -8.09 -5.88 19.13
CA LYS A 9 -7.66 -4.65 18.44
C LYS A 9 -6.67 -5.03 17.36
N ILE A 10 -7.04 -4.81 16.10
CA ILE A 10 -6.26 -5.21 14.94
C ILE A 10 -6.17 -4.03 13.98
N ILE A 11 -4.96 -3.73 13.53
CA ILE A 11 -4.73 -2.78 12.45
C ILE A 11 -4.24 -3.59 11.25
N CYS A 12 -4.99 -3.52 10.16
CA CYS A 12 -4.62 -4.12 8.90
C CYS A 12 -4.12 -3.00 7.98
N ALA A 13 -2.82 -2.99 7.72
CA ALA A 13 -2.21 -2.04 6.80
C ALA A 13 -2.43 -2.48 5.35
N GLY A 14 -2.86 -1.54 4.50
CA GLY A 14 -2.81 -1.71 3.05
C GLY A 14 -1.36 -1.80 2.55
N ILE A 15 -1.20 -2.35 1.35
CA ILE A 15 0.10 -2.42 0.69
C ILE A 15 0.53 -0.97 0.32
N PRO A 16 1.73 -0.52 0.71
CA PRO A 16 2.28 0.77 0.30
C PRO A 16 2.45 0.83 -1.24
N PRO A 17 2.74 2.00 -1.85
CA PRO A 17 2.86 2.11 -3.31
C PRO A 17 4.09 1.34 -3.84
N LEU A 18 3.90 0.04 -4.06
CA LEU A 18 4.97 -0.91 -4.38
C LEU A 18 5.68 -0.51 -5.67
N GLY A 19 4.93 0.01 -6.65
CA GLY A 19 5.47 0.48 -7.92
C GLY A 19 6.50 1.60 -7.78
N CYS A 20 6.54 2.30 -6.66
CA CYS A 20 7.53 3.35 -6.39
C CYS A 20 8.79 2.83 -5.68
N THR A 21 8.91 1.52 -5.44
CA THR A 21 10.09 0.96 -4.75
C THR A 21 11.33 0.97 -5.64
N PRO A 22 12.54 1.12 -5.06
CA PRO A 22 13.78 1.13 -5.85
C PRO A 22 13.97 -0.10 -6.73
N ARG A 23 13.51 -1.28 -6.27
CA ARG A 23 13.63 -2.53 -7.03
C ARG A 23 12.80 -2.53 -8.31
N LEU A 24 11.52 -2.15 -8.23
CA LEU A 24 10.64 -2.14 -9.40
C LEU A 24 11.02 -1.04 -10.38
N LEU A 25 11.48 0.11 -9.87
CA LEU A 25 12.03 1.16 -10.70
C LEU A 25 13.30 0.70 -11.45
N TRP A 26 14.20 -0.03 -10.78
CA TRP A 26 15.39 -0.62 -11.40
C TRP A 26 15.05 -1.65 -12.49
N GLU A 27 14.09 -2.54 -12.21
CA GLU A 27 13.62 -3.52 -13.20
C GLU A 27 13.00 -2.85 -14.43
N ARG A 28 12.19 -1.80 -14.22
CA ARG A 28 11.61 -1.02 -15.32
C ARG A 28 12.68 -0.26 -16.10
N TYR A 29 13.67 0.33 -15.44
CA TYR A 29 14.79 1.02 -16.09
C TYR A 29 15.56 0.09 -17.04
N ASN A 30 15.94 -1.09 -16.55
CA ASN A 30 16.69 -2.06 -17.36
C ASN A 30 15.86 -2.62 -18.52
N SER A 31 14.58 -2.83 -18.29
CA SER A 31 13.65 -3.31 -19.32
C SER A 31 13.36 -2.25 -20.40
N SER A 32 13.51 -0.96 -20.08
CA SER A 32 13.16 0.17 -20.96
C SER A 32 14.35 0.78 -21.71
N GLY A 33 15.55 0.18 -21.63
CA GLY A 33 16.74 0.69 -22.34
C GLY A 33 17.38 1.94 -21.72
N GLY A 34 17.15 2.19 -20.43
CA GLY A 34 17.81 3.25 -19.67
C GLY A 34 17.14 4.62 -19.75
N ILE A 35 16.13 4.86 -18.90
CA ILE A 35 15.46 6.17 -18.75
C ILE A 35 16.33 7.07 -17.85
N SER A 36 16.70 8.28 -18.30
CA SER A 36 17.53 9.23 -17.54
C SER A 36 17.19 9.32 -16.04
N SER A 37 18.21 9.35 -15.17
CA SER A 37 18.07 9.47 -13.71
C SER A 37 17.30 10.71 -13.25
N SER A 38 17.24 11.75 -14.11
CA SER A 38 16.45 12.97 -13.88
C SER A 38 14.93 12.79 -14.03
N LEU A 39 14.47 11.63 -14.54
CA LEU A 39 13.04 11.25 -14.61
C LEU A 39 12.62 10.34 -13.46
N MET A 40 13.51 10.01 -12.51
CA MET A 40 13.25 9.02 -11.45
C MET A 40 12.69 9.61 -10.16
N GLU A 41 12.81 10.93 -9.94
CA GLU A 41 12.29 11.55 -8.72
C GLU A 41 10.76 11.52 -8.74
N GLY A 42 10.16 10.73 -7.83
CA GLY A 42 8.71 10.50 -7.80
C GLY A 42 8.18 9.53 -8.87
N ALA A 43 9.05 8.84 -9.61
CA ALA A 43 8.64 7.84 -10.59
C ALA A 43 8.05 6.60 -9.91
N CYS A 44 7.04 6.01 -10.54
CA CYS A 44 6.42 4.76 -10.10
C CYS A 44 6.07 3.87 -11.30
N VAL A 45 5.97 2.58 -11.05
CA VAL A 45 5.43 1.58 -11.98
C VAL A 45 3.90 1.53 -11.82
N ASP A 46 3.19 2.27 -12.68
CA ASP A 46 1.75 2.54 -12.54
C ASP A 46 0.87 1.30 -12.59
N ASP A 47 1.20 0.31 -13.42
CA ASP A 47 0.48 -0.95 -13.53
C ASP A 47 0.57 -1.76 -12.23
N VAL A 48 1.73 -1.75 -11.57
CA VAL A 48 1.88 -2.36 -10.23
C VAL A 48 1.08 -1.58 -9.19
N ASN A 49 1.14 -0.25 -9.20
CA ASN A 49 0.37 0.56 -8.24
C ASN A 49 -1.15 0.42 -8.45
N LYS A 50 -1.62 0.20 -9.68
CA LYS A 50 -3.02 -0.10 -9.96
C LYS A 50 -3.46 -1.41 -9.29
N GLN A 51 -2.66 -2.47 -9.42
CA GLN A 51 -2.94 -3.74 -8.74
C GLN A 51 -2.92 -3.60 -7.21
N VAL A 52 -1.98 -2.83 -6.68
CA VAL A 52 -1.91 -2.52 -5.24
C VAL A 52 -3.18 -1.80 -4.77
N LEU A 53 -3.65 -0.81 -5.52
CA LEU A 53 -4.88 -0.09 -5.20
C LEU A 53 -6.11 -1.00 -5.23
N GLU A 54 -6.24 -1.85 -6.26
CA GLU A 54 -7.33 -2.84 -6.35
C GLU A 54 -7.31 -3.80 -5.15
N PHE A 55 -6.13 -4.32 -4.79
CA PHE A 55 -5.97 -5.16 -3.60
C PHE A 55 -6.38 -4.42 -2.32
N ASN A 56 -5.94 -3.17 -2.12
CA ASN A 56 -6.26 -2.40 -0.92
C ASN A 56 -7.75 -2.10 -0.79
N VAL A 57 -8.46 -1.86 -1.91
CA VAL A 57 -9.92 -1.70 -1.93
C VAL A 57 -10.61 -2.99 -1.48
N LEU A 58 -10.19 -4.14 -2.01
CA LEU A 58 -10.74 -5.44 -1.61
C LEU A 58 -10.45 -5.72 -0.13
N LEU A 59 -9.23 -5.49 0.33
CA LEU A 59 -8.83 -5.66 1.72
C LEU A 59 -9.68 -4.80 2.67
N SER A 60 -9.88 -3.51 2.35
CA SER A 60 -10.72 -2.63 3.15
C SER A 60 -12.18 -3.10 3.20
N SER A 61 -12.71 -3.64 2.09
CA SER A 61 -14.06 -4.21 2.03
C SER A 61 -14.19 -5.45 2.91
N GLU A 62 -13.22 -6.36 2.86
CA GLU A 62 -13.22 -7.56 3.71
C GLU A 62 -13.04 -7.22 5.20
N ILE A 63 -12.23 -6.22 5.54
CA ILE A 63 -12.10 -5.74 6.92
C ILE A 63 -13.44 -5.21 7.44
N ALA A 64 -14.21 -4.48 6.62
CA ALA A 64 -15.52 -3.99 7.02
C ALA A 64 -16.49 -5.14 7.33
N LYS A 65 -16.48 -6.22 6.53
CA LYS A 65 -17.26 -7.43 6.82
C LYS A 65 -16.81 -8.11 8.11
N LEU A 66 -15.51 -8.29 8.31
CA LEU A 66 -14.96 -8.90 9.53
C LEU A 66 -15.30 -8.11 10.79
N GLN A 67 -15.40 -6.78 10.69
CA GLN A 67 -15.81 -5.93 11.79
C GLN A 67 -17.25 -6.22 12.25
N ASP A 68 -18.12 -6.64 11.35
CA ASP A 68 -19.50 -7.05 11.65
C ASP A 68 -19.58 -8.50 12.14
N GLU A 69 -18.74 -9.38 11.62
CA GLU A 69 -18.73 -10.83 11.93
C GLU A 69 -18.03 -11.19 13.24
N LEU A 70 -17.18 -10.30 13.78
CA LEU A 70 -16.37 -10.56 14.97
C LEU A 70 -16.76 -9.64 16.13
N PRO A 71 -17.82 -9.99 16.90
CA PRO A 71 -18.32 -9.19 18.01
C PRO A 71 -17.23 -8.83 19.03
N GLY A 72 -17.24 -7.60 19.51
CA GLY A 72 -16.29 -7.13 20.52
C GLY A 72 -14.86 -6.90 20.00
N SER A 73 -14.60 -7.15 18.70
CA SER A 73 -13.35 -6.77 18.06
C SER A 73 -13.43 -5.36 17.47
N LYS A 74 -12.27 -4.72 17.31
CA LYS A 74 -12.06 -3.46 16.59
C LYS A 74 -10.95 -3.69 15.57
N ILE A 75 -11.33 -3.73 14.31
CA ILE A 75 -10.46 -3.99 13.17
C ILE A 75 -10.50 -2.75 12.28
N LEU A 76 -9.34 -2.16 12.04
CA LEU A 76 -9.22 -0.92 11.28
C LEU A 76 -8.32 -1.16 10.06
N PHE A 77 -8.76 -0.66 8.91
CA PHE A 77 -7.89 -0.52 7.75
C PHE A 77 -7.02 0.72 7.90
N CYS A 78 -5.71 0.57 7.68
CA CYS A 78 -4.77 1.68 7.60
C CYS A 78 -4.33 1.88 6.15
N ASP A 79 -4.74 3.00 5.56
CA ASP A 79 -4.36 3.38 4.20
C ASP A 79 -2.91 3.91 4.15
N VAL A 80 -1.97 2.98 4.29
CA VAL A 80 -0.53 3.27 4.19
C VAL A 80 -0.16 3.71 2.78
N TYR A 81 -0.93 3.30 1.75
CA TYR A 81 -0.68 3.71 0.37
C TYR A 81 -0.72 5.23 0.22
N GLN A 82 -1.81 5.87 0.67
CA GLN A 82 -1.96 7.33 0.57
C GLN A 82 -0.93 8.05 1.44
N GLY A 83 -0.66 7.55 2.64
CA GLY A 83 0.33 8.13 3.53
C GLY A 83 1.72 8.19 2.89
N ILE A 84 2.18 7.07 2.32
CA ILE A 84 3.49 7.01 1.66
C ILE A 84 3.50 7.79 0.34
N MET A 85 2.43 7.75 -0.45
CA MET A 85 2.36 8.56 -1.68
C MET A 85 2.48 10.05 -1.42
N ASN A 86 1.91 10.56 -0.32
CA ASN A 86 2.05 11.96 0.07
C ASN A 86 3.49 12.31 0.43
N ILE A 87 4.19 11.42 1.15
CA ILE A 87 5.61 11.59 1.49
C ILE A 87 6.47 11.58 0.21
N ILE A 88 6.21 10.66 -0.73
CA ILE A 88 6.96 10.59 -2.00
C ILE A 88 6.75 11.86 -2.84
N ARG A 89 5.52 12.39 -2.90
CA ARG A 89 5.19 13.58 -3.70
C ARG A 89 5.69 14.88 -3.08
N GLU A 90 5.71 14.96 -1.76
CA GLU A 90 6.10 16.18 -1.03
C GLU A 90 7.05 15.88 0.12
N PRO A 91 8.28 15.37 -0.13
CA PRO A 91 9.18 14.93 0.93
C PRO A 91 9.58 16.03 1.91
N ARG A 92 9.60 17.29 1.44
CA ARG A 92 10.00 18.46 2.24
C ARG A 92 8.95 18.89 3.27
N ARG A 93 7.73 18.36 3.20
CA ARG A 93 6.64 18.70 4.12
C ARG A 93 6.63 17.85 5.40
N PHE A 94 7.35 16.74 5.41
CA PHE A 94 7.41 15.77 6.50
C PHE A 94 8.82 15.71 7.08
#